data_AF-A0A8E2DGP3-F1
#
_entry.id   AF-A0A8E2DGP3-F1
#
_cell.length_a   1.000
_cell.length_b   1.000
_cell.length_c   1.000
_cell.angle_alpha   90.00
_cell.angle_beta   90.00
_cell.angle_gamma   90.00
#
_symmetry.space_group_name_H-M   'P 1'
#
loop_
_entity.id
_entity.type
_entity.pdbx_description
1 polymer ?
#
loop_
_entity_poly.entity_id
_entity_poly.type
_entity_poly.pdbx_seq_one_letter_code
_entity_poly.pdbx_strand_id
1 'polypeptide(L)'
;MLPTLYTTVSITTSSSIRSFSSALTTSWFAVQGGKIRGPSLASLVRHIWIDPTSSTEQSDLVERNSRAWPVKILPQIFYFCSSLRALALMHLDGERSVWLESRVPASVEHFFLGPSHIHSFRLNGLATCKRDLRSITIYGKSRWMTAVPLDASAFHRFRQFVNPGIECRSNHMRTVFGYLRHWREMSSLHEIQIICCVEDVEAAAADLRCFAEDYQEDYQDQRVRLISQPSKWGGELDTLRSYYEDWRREITLQFN
;
A
#
# COMPACT_ATOMS: atom_id res chain seq x y z
N MET A 1 22.18 -6.64 -20.58
CA MET A 1 21.49 -5.94 -19.47
C MET A 1 20.00 -5.96 -19.73
N LEU A 2 19.24 -6.79 -19.01
CA LEU A 2 17.78 -6.73 -18.96
C LEU A 2 17.39 -7.01 -17.50
N PRO A 3 17.17 -5.98 -16.67
CA PRO A 3 16.24 -6.21 -15.56
C PRO A 3 15.40 -5.00 -15.07
N THR A 4 15.55 -3.77 -15.59
CA THR A 4 14.81 -2.63 -15.00
C THR A 4 13.32 -2.65 -15.36
N LEU A 5 12.97 -3.10 -16.57
CA LEU A 5 11.59 -3.08 -17.10
C LEU A 5 10.62 -4.02 -16.38
N TYR A 6 11.12 -5.08 -15.73
CA TYR A 6 10.27 -6.07 -15.04
C TYR A 6 10.39 -6.03 -13.52
N THR A 7 11.25 -5.17 -12.97
CA THR A 7 11.41 -5.05 -11.51
C THR A 7 10.18 -4.45 -10.85
N THR A 8 9.63 -3.39 -11.46
CA THR A 8 8.47 -2.66 -10.96
C THR A 8 7.33 -2.75 -11.97
N VAL A 9 6.17 -3.20 -11.54
CA VAL A 9 4.99 -3.40 -12.39
C VAL A 9 3.81 -2.62 -11.82
N SER A 10 3.16 -1.80 -12.65
CA SER A 10 1.90 -1.14 -12.33
C SER A 10 0.78 -1.73 -13.20
N ILE A 11 -0.28 -2.22 -12.56
CA ILE A 11 -1.39 -2.92 -13.20
C ILE A 11 -2.68 -2.17 -12.90
N THR A 12 -3.18 -1.42 -13.87
CA THR A 12 -4.25 -0.43 -13.64
C THR A 12 -5.66 -0.93 -13.97
N THR A 13 -5.81 -2.08 -14.64
CA THR A 13 -7.11 -2.62 -15.07
C THR A 13 -7.21 -4.13 -14.86
N SER A 14 -8.44 -4.69 -14.82
CA SER A 14 -8.62 -6.14 -14.71
C SER A 14 -8.07 -6.91 -15.91
N SER A 15 -8.15 -6.31 -17.11
CA SER A 15 -7.59 -6.89 -18.34
C SER A 15 -6.06 -6.98 -18.28
N SER A 16 -5.40 -5.96 -17.71
CA SER A 16 -3.96 -5.96 -17.47
C SER A 16 -3.57 -7.01 -16.43
N ILE A 17 -4.37 -7.22 -15.37
CA ILE A 17 -4.12 -8.29 -14.39
C ILE A 17 -4.14 -9.67 -15.06
N ARG A 18 -5.14 -9.94 -15.90
CA ARG A 18 -5.26 -11.22 -16.63
C ARG A 18 -4.08 -11.42 -17.58
N SER A 19 -3.75 -10.39 -18.35
CA SER A 19 -2.65 -10.42 -19.31
C SER A 19 -1.30 -10.65 -18.62
N PHE A 20 -1.06 -9.96 -17.51
CA PHE A 20 0.13 -10.13 -16.70
C PHE A 20 0.24 -11.56 -16.14
N SER A 21 -0.84 -12.09 -15.56
CA SER A 21 -0.84 -13.47 -15.06
C SER A 21 -0.55 -14.50 -16.16
N SER A 22 -1.13 -14.31 -17.34
CA SER A 22 -0.86 -15.19 -18.50
C SER A 22 0.61 -15.12 -18.92
N ALA A 23 1.20 -13.92 -18.99
CA ALA A 23 2.61 -13.74 -19.32
C ALA A 23 3.54 -14.40 -18.28
N LEU A 24 3.24 -14.27 -16.99
CA LEU A 24 3.99 -14.95 -15.92
C LEU A 24 3.96 -16.46 -16.07
N THR A 25 2.76 -17.01 -16.33
CA THR A 25 2.53 -18.44 -16.48
C THR A 25 3.29 -19.00 -17.69
N THR A 26 3.15 -18.35 -18.85
CA THR A 26 3.84 -18.74 -20.08
C THR A 26 5.35 -18.68 -19.92
N SER A 27 5.88 -17.62 -19.30
CA SER A 27 7.32 -17.49 -19.04
C SER A 27 7.82 -18.59 -18.10
N TRP A 28 7.08 -18.89 -17.04
CA TRP A 28 7.45 -19.92 -16.08
C TRP A 28 7.55 -21.29 -16.75
N PHE A 29 6.53 -21.70 -17.51
CA PHE A 29 6.56 -22.98 -18.23
C PHE A 29 7.63 -23.03 -19.33
N ALA A 30 7.91 -21.92 -20.00
CA ALA A 30 8.95 -21.87 -21.02
C ALA A 30 10.36 -22.09 -20.42
N VAL A 31 10.62 -21.55 -19.23
CA VAL A 31 11.87 -21.77 -18.50
C VAL A 31 11.96 -23.20 -17.97
N GLN A 32 10.90 -23.71 -17.30
CA GLN A 32 10.88 -25.08 -16.77
C GLN A 32 11.00 -26.15 -17.86
N GLY A 33 10.39 -25.90 -19.03
CA GLY A 33 10.48 -26.78 -20.19
C GLY A 33 11.79 -26.62 -21.00
N GLY A 34 12.75 -25.83 -20.53
CA GLY A 34 14.05 -25.63 -21.19
C GLY A 34 14.00 -24.87 -22.52
N LYS A 35 12.85 -24.28 -22.88
CA LYS A 35 12.68 -23.51 -24.13
C LYS A 35 13.38 -22.15 -24.09
N ILE A 36 13.46 -21.55 -22.91
CA ILE A 36 14.17 -20.29 -22.65
C ILE A 36 15.25 -20.55 -21.61
N ARG A 37 16.48 -20.10 -21.88
CA ARG A 37 17.56 -20.09 -20.88
C ARG A 37 17.53 -18.76 -20.12
N GLY A 38 17.44 -18.83 -18.79
CA GLY A 38 17.47 -17.64 -17.92
C GLY A 38 16.36 -17.63 -16.85
N PRO A 39 16.29 -16.56 -16.05
CA PRO A 39 15.24 -16.40 -15.05
C PRO A 39 13.86 -16.26 -15.72
N SER A 40 12.81 -16.77 -15.07
CA SER A 40 11.43 -16.49 -15.49
C SER A 40 11.10 -15.02 -15.22
N LEU A 41 10.19 -14.44 -16.00
CA LEU A 41 9.73 -13.06 -15.78
C LEU A 41 9.27 -12.86 -14.34
N ALA A 42 8.59 -13.85 -13.78
CA ALA A 42 8.08 -13.79 -12.41
C ALA A 42 9.18 -13.66 -11.35
N SER A 43 10.34 -14.27 -11.56
CA SER A 43 11.48 -14.16 -10.64
C SER A 43 12.16 -12.79 -10.66
N LEU A 44 11.85 -11.95 -11.66
CA LEU A 44 12.40 -10.60 -11.78
C LEU A 44 11.51 -9.53 -11.12
N VAL A 45 10.24 -9.84 -10.87
CA VAL A 45 9.27 -8.89 -10.30
C VAL A 45 9.54 -8.69 -8.82
N ARG A 46 9.81 -7.43 -8.43
CA ARG A 46 10.08 -7.02 -7.05
C ARG A 46 9.01 -6.11 -6.48
N HIS A 47 8.36 -5.29 -7.30
CA HIS A 47 7.37 -4.32 -6.84
C HIS A 47 6.12 -4.39 -7.70
N ILE A 48 4.96 -4.53 -7.09
CA ILE A 48 3.67 -4.54 -7.78
C ILE A 48 2.77 -3.44 -7.19
N TRP A 49 2.25 -2.61 -8.07
CA TRP A 49 1.09 -1.75 -7.81
C TRP A 49 -0.11 -2.26 -8.59
N ILE A 50 -1.24 -2.46 -7.92
CA ILE A 50 -2.50 -2.84 -8.55
C ILE A 50 -3.52 -1.77 -8.23
N ASP A 51 -4.10 -1.19 -9.30
CA ASP A 51 -5.10 -0.09 -9.40
C ASP A 51 -4.58 1.10 -10.25
N PRO A 52 -5.41 2.09 -10.65
CA PRO A 52 -4.94 3.31 -11.29
C PRO A 52 -3.84 4.05 -10.55
N THR A 53 -3.11 4.84 -11.32
CA THR A 53 -2.06 5.71 -10.79
C THR A 53 -2.56 7.14 -10.53
N SER A 54 -3.81 7.43 -10.88
CA SER A 54 -4.44 8.74 -10.76
C SER A 54 -5.95 8.59 -10.59
N SER A 55 -6.58 9.49 -9.83
CA SER A 55 -8.04 9.51 -9.69
C SER A 55 -8.78 9.88 -10.98
N THR A 56 -8.08 10.41 -11.97
CA THR A 56 -8.65 10.79 -13.28
C THR A 56 -8.58 9.66 -14.31
N GLU A 57 -7.83 8.60 -14.03
CA GLU A 57 -7.70 7.45 -14.93
C GLU A 57 -8.96 6.59 -14.90
N GLN A 58 -9.44 6.21 -16.10
CA GLN A 58 -10.52 5.25 -16.22
C GLN A 58 -10.02 3.86 -15.85
N SER A 59 -10.67 3.20 -14.89
CA SER A 59 -10.41 1.82 -14.54
C SER A 59 -11.63 1.10 -14.04
N ASP A 60 -11.75 -0.15 -14.49
CA ASP A 60 -12.79 -1.08 -14.06
C ASP A 60 -12.57 -1.62 -12.63
N LEU A 61 -11.43 -1.32 -12.00
CA LEU A 61 -11.10 -1.75 -10.64
C LEU A 61 -11.66 -0.83 -9.54
N VAL A 62 -11.92 0.45 -9.86
CA VAL A 62 -12.24 1.50 -8.87
C VAL A 62 -13.70 1.46 -8.42
N GLU A 63 -14.61 0.88 -9.21
CA GLU A 63 -16.04 0.86 -8.88
C GLU A 63 -16.31 0.09 -7.58
N ARG A 64 -17.16 0.66 -6.71
CA ARG A 64 -17.63 0.01 -5.49
C ARG A 64 -18.31 -1.32 -5.84
N ASN A 65 -17.88 -2.42 -5.22
CA ASN A 65 -18.29 -3.79 -5.54
C ASN A 65 -17.95 -4.27 -6.97
N SER A 66 -16.98 -3.63 -7.63
CA SER A 66 -16.55 -4.03 -8.98
C SER A 66 -16.34 -5.54 -9.03
N ARG A 67 -17.10 -6.24 -9.88
CA ARG A 67 -16.87 -7.67 -10.16
C ARG A 67 -15.65 -7.88 -11.06
N ALA A 68 -15.00 -6.81 -11.51
CA ALA A 68 -13.87 -6.88 -12.43
C ALA A 68 -12.61 -7.41 -11.75
N TRP A 69 -12.42 -7.17 -10.44
CA TRP A 69 -11.26 -7.68 -9.70
C TRP A 69 -11.14 -9.21 -9.86
N PRO A 70 -10.08 -9.70 -10.53
CA PRO A 70 -9.92 -11.12 -10.77
C PRO A 70 -9.26 -11.77 -9.55
N VAL A 71 -9.99 -11.84 -8.44
CA VAL A 71 -9.49 -12.31 -7.14
C VAL A 71 -8.92 -13.72 -7.14
N LYS A 72 -9.36 -14.57 -8.06
CA LYS A 72 -8.81 -15.92 -8.23
C LYS A 72 -7.44 -15.93 -8.91
N ILE A 73 -7.11 -14.87 -9.64
CA ILE A 73 -5.86 -14.71 -10.40
C ILE A 73 -4.76 -14.09 -9.53
N LEU A 74 -5.11 -13.16 -8.63
CA LEU A 74 -4.12 -12.50 -7.77
C LEU A 74 -3.25 -13.49 -6.96
N PRO A 75 -3.79 -14.54 -6.31
CA PRO A 75 -2.98 -15.55 -5.65
C PRO A 75 -2.00 -16.27 -6.58
N GLN A 76 -2.35 -16.45 -7.85
CA GLN A 76 -1.45 -17.06 -8.84
C GLN A 76 -0.30 -16.13 -9.18
N ILE A 77 -0.57 -14.84 -9.38
CA ILE A 77 0.47 -13.81 -9.57
C ILE A 77 1.41 -13.80 -8.37
N PHE A 78 0.86 -13.76 -7.16
CA PHE A 78 1.64 -13.78 -5.91
C PHE A 78 2.50 -15.04 -5.79
N TYR A 79 1.94 -16.20 -6.16
CA TYR A 79 2.67 -17.47 -6.17
C TYR A 79 3.88 -17.45 -7.12
N PHE A 80 3.71 -16.92 -8.33
CA PHE A 80 4.81 -16.87 -9.31
C PHE A 80 5.87 -15.82 -8.96
N CYS A 81 5.46 -14.66 -8.43
CA CYS A 81 6.34 -13.57 -8.06
C CYS A 81 7.04 -13.81 -6.70
N SER A 82 7.81 -14.90 -6.59
CA SER A 82 8.51 -15.29 -5.35
C SER A 82 9.51 -14.26 -4.82
N SER A 83 9.91 -13.33 -5.69
CA SER A 83 10.88 -12.28 -5.43
C SER A 83 10.26 -10.94 -5.02
N LEU A 84 8.94 -10.87 -4.87
CA LEU A 84 8.17 -9.67 -4.56
C LEU A 84 8.52 -9.11 -3.18
N ARG A 85 8.96 -7.85 -3.13
CA ARG A 85 9.33 -7.12 -1.91
C ARG A 85 8.34 -6.01 -1.54
N ALA A 86 7.71 -5.38 -2.52
CA ALA A 86 6.71 -4.35 -2.29
C ALA A 86 5.40 -4.69 -3.00
N LEU A 87 4.29 -4.67 -2.27
CA LEU A 87 2.97 -4.96 -2.81
C LEU A 87 2.00 -3.84 -2.42
N ALA A 88 1.39 -3.23 -3.43
CA ALA A 88 0.38 -2.20 -3.27
C ALA A 88 -0.96 -2.68 -3.84
N LEU A 89 -1.99 -2.71 -2.99
CA LEU A 89 -3.35 -3.09 -3.34
C LEU A 89 -4.28 -1.92 -3.03
N MET A 90 -4.75 -1.23 -4.05
CA MET A 90 -5.73 -0.15 -3.87
C MET A 90 -7.12 -0.63 -4.26
N HIS A 91 -8.13 0.10 -3.80
CA HIS A 91 -9.56 -0.14 -4.06
C HIS A 91 -10.05 -1.60 -3.94
N LEU A 92 -9.35 -2.43 -3.15
CA LEU A 92 -9.69 -3.83 -2.95
C LEU A 92 -10.94 -3.95 -2.06
N ASP A 93 -11.98 -4.60 -2.57
CA ASP A 93 -13.22 -4.85 -1.83
C ASP A 93 -12.97 -5.74 -0.60
N GLY A 94 -13.66 -5.43 0.50
CA GLY A 94 -13.36 -5.96 1.84
C GLY A 94 -13.60 -7.47 1.99
N GLU A 95 -14.62 -8.03 1.33
CA GLU A 95 -14.83 -9.50 1.37
C GLU A 95 -13.69 -10.25 0.66
N ARG A 96 -13.15 -9.63 -0.39
CA ARG A 96 -12.08 -10.18 -1.22
C ARG A 96 -10.71 -9.97 -0.59
N SER A 97 -10.58 -8.92 0.22
CA SER A 97 -9.36 -8.58 0.94
C SER A 97 -8.97 -9.69 1.92
N VAL A 98 -9.94 -10.24 2.66
CA VAL A 98 -9.74 -11.36 3.61
C VAL A 98 -9.13 -12.59 2.94
N TRP A 99 -9.55 -12.90 1.72
CA TRP A 99 -9.01 -14.04 0.96
C TRP A 99 -7.55 -13.84 0.54
N LEU A 100 -7.13 -12.59 0.34
CA LEU A 100 -5.81 -12.27 -0.18
C LEU A 100 -4.76 -12.12 0.92
N GLU A 101 -5.16 -11.77 2.14
CA GLU A 101 -4.27 -11.60 3.30
C GLU A 101 -3.30 -12.78 3.47
N SER A 102 -3.84 -14.01 3.54
CA SER A 102 -3.04 -15.24 3.72
C SER A 102 -2.20 -15.63 2.50
N ARG A 103 -2.42 -14.98 1.35
CA ARG A 103 -1.79 -15.28 0.06
C ARG A 103 -0.71 -14.28 -0.32
N VAL A 104 -0.49 -13.24 0.49
CA VAL A 104 0.62 -12.31 0.29
C VAL A 104 1.95 -13.10 0.37
N PRO A 105 2.87 -12.95 -0.60
CA PRO A 105 4.12 -13.70 -0.61
C PRO A 105 4.98 -13.42 0.62
N ALA A 106 5.67 -14.44 1.12
CA ALA A 106 6.53 -14.33 2.31
C ALA A 106 7.65 -13.29 2.15
N SER A 107 8.10 -13.04 0.92
CA SER A 107 9.14 -12.08 0.59
C SER A 107 8.71 -10.62 0.65
N VAL A 108 7.42 -10.32 0.88
CA VAL A 108 6.93 -8.94 0.95
C VAL A 108 7.42 -8.26 2.22
N GLU A 109 8.18 -7.18 2.03
CA GLU A 109 8.75 -6.35 3.08
C GLU A 109 7.95 -5.05 3.26
N HIS A 110 7.33 -4.53 2.20
CA HIS A 110 6.55 -3.29 2.23
C HIS A 110 5.16 -3.52 1.66
N PHE A 111 4.14 -3.21 2.46
CA PHE A 111 2.76 -3.42 2.10
C PHE A 111 1.99 -2.10 2.07
N PHE A 112 1.34 -1.81 0.95
CA PHE A 112 0.58 -0.58 0.73
C PHE A 112 -0.89 -0.93 0.49
N LEU A 113 -1.77 -0.29 1.24
CA LEU A 113 -3.22 -0.45 1.12
C LEU A 113 -3.86 0.88 0.73
N GLY A 114 -4.79 0.82 -0.21
CA GLY A 114 -5.58 1.96 -0.66
C GLY A 114 -6.92 2.13 0.05
N PRO A 115 -7.74 3.11 -0.37
CA PRO A 115 -8.79 3.71 0.46
C PRO A 115 -10.10 2.92 0.55
N SER A 116 -10.34 1.93 -0.32
CA SER A 116 -11.57 1.14 -0.26
C SER A 116 -11.51 0.07 0.80
N HIS A 117 -12.58 -0.02 1.58
CA HIS A 117 -12.96 -1.17 2.39
C HIS A 117 -11.87 -1.80 3.25
N ILE A 118 -10.86 -1.00 3.64
CA ILE A 118 -9.79 -1.40 4.56
C ILE A 118 -10.37 -2.06 5.80
N HIS A 119 -11.57 -1.66 6.25
CA HIS A 119 -12.24 -2.21 7.44
C HIS A 119 -12.30 -3.75 7.54
N SER A 120 -12.21 -4.48 6.43
CA SER A 120 -12.19 -5.96 6.43
C SER A 120 -10.78 -6.55 6.36
N PHE A 121 -9.77 -5.77 5.94
CA PHE A 121 -8.39 -6.25 5.85
C PHE A 121 -7.77 -6.40 7.23
N ARG A 122 -7.36 -7.62 7.60
CA ARG A 122 -6.73 -7.91 8.90
C ARG A 122 -5.23 -8.09 8.72
N LEU A 123 -4.44 -7.27 9.40
CA LEU A 123 -2.98 -7.43 9.38
C LEU A 123 -2.53 -8.77 9.97
N ASN A 124 -3.27 -9.35 10.91
CA ASN A 124 -3.01 -10.71 11.39
C ASN A 124 -3.13 -11.77 10.27
N GLY A 125 -3.88 -11.49 9.22
CA GLY A 125 -3.97 -12.34 8.04
C GLY A 125 -2.69 -12.34 7.19
N LEU A 126 -1.77 -11.37 7.37
CA LEU A 126 -0.45 -11.32 6.74
C LEU A 126 0.57 -12.29 7.36
N ALA A 127 0.10 -13.40 7.95
CA ALA A 127 0.93 -14.36 8.66
C ALA A 127 2.12 -14.86 7.82
N THR A 128 1.94 -15.01 6.50
CA THR A 128 2.96 -15.52 5.58
C THR A 128 4.16 -14.59 5.43
N CYS A 129 3.95 -13.27 5.41
CA CYS A 129 5.04 -12.28 5.27
C CYS A 129 5.45 -11.62 6.59
N LYS A 130 4.78 -11.94 7.70
CA LYS A 130 4.98 -11.33 9.03
C LYS A 130 6.45 -11.23 9.47
N ARG A 131 7.27 -12.21 9.11
CA ARG A 131 8.70 -12.25 9.48
C ARG A 131 9.52 -11.18 8.75
N ASP A 132 9.21 -10.92 7.49
CA ASP A 132 10.00 -10.04 6.63
C ASP A 132 9.30 -8.68 6.41
N LEU A 133 8.06 -8.53 6.89
CA LEU A 133 7.27 -7.30 6.80
C LEU A 133 7.84 -6.17 7.66
N ARG A 134 8.44 -5.17 7.00
CA ARG A 134 9.10 -4.01 7.61
C ARG A 134 8.21 -2.79 7.72
N SER A 135 7.39 -2.56 6.70
CA SER A 135 6.60 -1.34 6.58
C SER A 135 5.19 -1.59 6.09
N ILE A 136 4.23 -0.89 6.69
CA ILE A 136 2.85 -0.83 6.23
C ILE A 136 2.48 0.62 5.97
N THR A 137 1.94 0.88 4.78
CA THR A 137 1.39 2.16 4.39
C THR A 137 -0.10 2.00 4.13
N ILE A 138 -0.94 2.81 4.76
CA ILE A 138 -2.39 2.77 4.60
C ILE A 138 -2.85 4.13 4.11
N TYR A 139 -3.64 4.15 3.05
CA TYR A 139 -4.35 5.34 2.60
C TYR A 139 -5.83 5.21 2.92
N GLY A 140 -6.40 6.16 3.66
CA GLY A 140 -7.83 6.18 4.00
C GLY A 140 -8.18 5.64 5.39
N LYS A 141 -9.48 5.54 5.69
CA LYS A 141 -10.00 5.21 7.03
C LYS A 141 -9.79 3.72 7.36
N SER A 142 -9.07 3.44 8.43
CA SER A 142 -8.80 2.09 8.93
C SER A 142 -9.41 1.91 10.34
N ARG A 143 -10.49 1.12 10.45
CA ARG A 143 -11.20 0.92 11.74
C ARG A 143 -10.57 -0.11 12.69
N TRP A 144 -9.73 -1.00 12.17
CA TRP A 144 -9.16 -2.13 12.92
C TRP A 144 -7.80 -1.84 13.53
N MET A 145 -7.29 -0.61 13.42
CA MET A 145 -5.95 -0.24 13.88
C MET A 145 -5.74 -0.38 15.39
N THR A 146 -6.81 -0.51 16.17
CA THR A 146 -6.79 -0.76 17.62
C THR A 146 -6.68 -2.25 17.98
N ALA A 147 -6.85 -3.16 17.02
CA ALA A 147 -7.06 -4.59 17.29
C ALA A 147 -5.88 -5.49 16.94
N VAL A 148 -4.74 -4.94 16.51
CA VAL A 148 -3.63 -5.77 16.01
C VAL A 148 -2.41 -5.64 16.93
N PRO A 149 -2.19 -6.60 17.84
CA PRO A 149 -0.85 -6.86 18.33
C PRO A 149 -0.06 -7.47 17.16
N LEU A 150 0.59 -6.62 16.37
CA LEU A 150 1.63 -7.07 15.45
C LEU A 150 2.81 -7.52 16.28
N ASP A 151 2.81 -8.79 16.70
CA ASP A 151 3.99 -9.47 17.23
C ASP A 151 4.95 -9.81 16.08
N ALA A 152 5.26 -8.80 15.27
CA ALA A 152 6.15 -8.86 14.13
C ALA A 152 7.40 -8.10 14.53
N SER A 153 8.42 -8.82 14.99
CA SER A 153 9.70 -8.23 15.41
C SER A 153 10.39 -7.41 14.31
N ALA A 154 10.06 -7.67 13.04
CA ALA A 154 10.59 -6.94 11.88
C ALA A 154 9.78 -5.70 11.48
N PHE A 155 8.58 -5.52 12.05
CA PHE A 155 7.69 -4.41 11.67
C PHE A 155 8.13 -3.11 12.35
N HIS A 156 8.80 -2.25 11.60
CA HIS A 156 9.45 -1.06 12.16
C HIS A 156 8.81 0.27 11.74
N ARG A 157 8.06 0.28 10.63
CA ARG A 157 7.50 1.53 10.08
C ARG A 157 6.01 1.40 9.81
N PHE A 158 5.25 2.35 10.35
CA PHE A 158 3.85 2.54 10.00
C PHE A 158 3.65 3.91 9.36
N ARG A 159 2.87 3.96 8.27
CA ARG A 159 2.59 5.18 7.51
C ARG A 159 1.10 5.28 7.24
N GLN A 160 0.49 6.40 7.62
CA GLN A 160 -0.91 6.68 7.40
C GLN A 160 -1.06 7.88 6.45
N PHE A 161 -1.50 7.60 5.24
CA PHE A 161 -1.91 8.58 4.25
C PHE A 161 -3.32 9.06 4.57
N VAL A 162 -3.44 10.37 4.78
CA VAL A 162 -4.69 11.06 5.09
C VAL A 162 -4.96 12.03 3.95
N ASN A 163 -6.03 11.77 3.20
CA ASN A 163 -6.69 12.80 2.41
C ASN A 163 -7.89 13.31 3.20
N PRO A 164 -7.80 14.50 3.78
CA PRO A 164 -8.94 15.15 4.36
C PRO A 164 -9.74 15.80 3.20
N GLY A 165 -10.65 15.05 2.59
CA GLY A 165 -11.68 15.64 1.72
C GLY A 165 -12.55 16.64 2.49
N ILE A 166 -13.12 17.64 1.80
CA ILE A 166 -13.77 18.84 2.37
C ILE A 166 -14.78 18.52 3.50
N GLU A 167 -15.53 17.41 3.42
CA GLU A 167 -16.58 17.09 4.41
C GLU A 167 -16.17 16.12 5.53
N CYS A 168 -14.97 15.55 5.49
CA CYS A 168 -14.51 14.53 6.46
C CYS A 168 -13.13 14.80 7.05
N ARG A 169 -12.57 16.00 6.82
CA ARG A 169 -11.22 16.41 7.27
C ARG A 169 -10.99 16.11 8.75
N SER A 170 -11.88 16.61 9.59
CA SER A 170 -11.73 16.55 11.04
C SER A 170 -11.87 15.14 11.59
N ASN A 171 -12.86 14.37 11.15
CA ASN A 171 -13.12 13.05 11.70
C ASN A 171 -12.03 12.03 11.34
N HIS A 172 -11.51 12.07 10.11
CA HIS A 172 -10.44 11.17 9.72
C HIS A 172 -9.14 11.50 10.46
N MET A 173 -8.76 12.78 10.51
CA MET A 173 -7.54 13.19 11.20
C MET A 173 -7.61 12.90 12.71
N ARG A 174 -8.75 13.21 13.37
CA ARG A 174 -8.98 12.84 14.78
C ARG A 174 -8.88 11.34 15.03
N THR A 175 -9.37 10.52 14.10
CA THR A 175 -9.27 9.07 14.21
C THR A 175 -7.81 8.62 14.15
N VAL A 176 -7.04 9.14 13.19
CA VAL A 176 -5.62 8.83 13.02
C VAL A 176 -4.80 9.25 14.23
N PHE A 177 -4.97 10.49 14.69
CA PHE A 177 -4.29 10.98 15.89
C PHE A 177 -4.72 10.23 17.15
N GLY A 178 -6.00 9.85 17.27
CA GLY A 178 -6.48 9.00 18.37
C GLY A 178 -5.88 7.59 18.41
N TYR A 179 -5.29 7.11 17.29
CA TYR A 179 -4.58 5.85 17.26
C TYR A 179 -3.09 5.96 17.64
N LEU A 180 -2.52 7.17 17.71
CA LEU A 180 -1.12 7.37 18.09
C LEU A 180 -0.78 6.69 19.42
N ARG A 181 -1.66 6.80 20.41
CA ARG A 181 -1.52 6.14 21.71
C ARG A 181 -1.32 4.62 21.58
N HIS A 182 -2.08 3.97 20.70
CA HIS A 182 -1.99 2.52 20.49
C HIS A 182 -0.69 2.15 19.76
N TRP A 183 -0.26 2.95 18.78
CA TRP A 183 1.00 2.70 18.08
C TRP A 183 2.21 2.95 18.96
N ARG A 184 2.10 3.87 19.92
CA ARG A 184 3.16 4.11 20.90
C ARG A 184 3.45 2.88 21.75
N GLU A 185 2.42 2.12 22.09
CA GLU A 185 2.54 0.88 22.87
C GLU A 185 3.21 -0.26 22.07
N MET A 186 3.32 -0.14 20.74
CA MET A 186 4.03 -1.13 19.91
C MET A 186 5.54 -0.87 19.96
N SER A 187 6.28 -1.76 20.63
CA SER A 187 7.73 -1.66 20.79
C SER A 187 8.52 -1.94 19.51
N SER A 188 7.95 -2.69 18.57
CA SER A 188 8.58 -2.99 17.28
C SER A 188 8.63 -1.78 16.35
N LEU A 189 7.70 -0.83 16.51
CA LEU A 189 7.62 0.40 15.71
C LEU A 189 8.72 1.37 16.11
N HIS A 190 9.55 1.73 15.12
CA HIS A 190 10.61 2.74 15.23
C HIS A 190 10.20 4.06 14.55
N GLU A 191 9.23 4.01 13.64
CA GLU A 191 8.78 5.18 12.89
C GLU A 191 7.29 5.13 12.59
N ILE A 192 6.61 6.24 12.85
CA ILE A 192 5.19 6.46 12.60
C ILE A 192 5.10 7.71 11.74
N GLN A 193 4.57 7.61 10.52
CA GLN A 193 4.37 8.75 9.65
C GLN A 193 2.89 9.04 9.48
N ILE A 194 2.46 10.27 9.77
CA ILE A 194 1.15 10.79 9.39
C ILE A 194 1.36 11.71 8.19
N ILE A 195 0.85 11.30 7.04
CA ILE A 195 1.07 11.97 5.76
C ILE A 195 -0.24 12.65 5.37
N CYS A 196 -0.27 13.99 5.45
CA CYS A 196 -1.44 14.77 5.04
C CYS A 196 -1.25 15.23 3.61
N CYS A 197 -2.20 14.86 2.76
CA CYS A 197 -2.24 15.24 1.34
C CYS A 197 -3.45 16.11 1.07
N VAL A 198 -3.21 17.42 0.92
CA VAL A 198 -4.23 18.39 0.51
C VAL A 198 -3.71 19.24 -0.64
N GLU A 199 -4.35 20.37 -0.90
CA GLU A 199 -4.09 21.23 -2.05
C GLU A 199 -2.61 21.59 -2.21
N ASP A 200 -1.99 22.04 -1.12
CA ASP A 200 -0.58 22.44 -1.06
C ASP A 200 0.06 22.03 0.27
N VAL A 201 1.38 22.23 0.36
CA VAL A 201 2.21 21.78 1.49
C VAL A 201 1.88 22.59 2.74
N GLU A 202 1.63 23.89 2.59
CA GLU A 202 1.34 24.83 3.66
C GLU A 202 0.01 24.52 4.34
N ALA A 203 -1.04 24.26 3.56
CA ALA A 203 -2.34 23.82 4.05
C ALA A 203 -2.24 22.44 4.72
N ALA A 204 -1.49 21.50 4.14
CA ALA A 204 -1.25 20.19 4.76
C ALA A 204 -0.57 20.33 6.12
N ALA A 205 0.44 21.20 6.21
CA ALA A 205 1.19 21.45 7.44
C ALA A 205 0.34 22.22 8.48
N ALA A 206 -0.53 23.13 8.06
CA ALA A 206 -1.47 23.82 8.94
C ALA A 206 -2.47 22.82 9.56
N ASP A 207 -3.07 21.97 8.72
CA ASP A 207 -3.98 20.91 9.18
C ASP A 207 -3.26 19.99 10.18
N LEU A 208 -2.08 19.47 9.83
CA LEU A 208 -1.30 18.60 10.72
C LEU A 208 -0.98 19.25 12.07
N ARG A 209 -0.59 20.53 12.08
CA ARG A 209 -0.30 21.27 13.33
C ARG A 209 -1.53 21.45 14.20
N CYS A 210 -2.67 21.82 13.59
CA CYS A 210 -3.92 22.00 14.31
C CYS A 210 -4.32 20.72 15.08
N PHE A 211 -4.18 19.55 14.46
CA PHE A 211 -4.46 18.29 15.16
C PHE A 211 -3.34 17.88 16.11
N ALA A 212 -2.08 18.19 15.83
CA ALA A 212 -0.99 17.89 16.77
C ALA A 212 -1.15 18.63 18.12
N GLU A 213 -1.72 19.83 18.10
CA GLU A 213 -2.03 20.61 19.32
C GLU A 213 -3.10 19.95 20.19
N ASP A 214 -4.06 19.25 19.61
CA ASP A 214 -5.11 18.52 20.36
C ASP A 214 -4.59 17.22 20.99
N TYR A 215 -3.44 16.70 20.54
CA TYR A 215 -2.87 15.40 20.91
C TYR A 215 -1.41 15.50 21.37
N GLN A 216 -1.03 16.58 22.08
CA GLN A 216 0.35 16.90 22.43
C GLN A 216 1.12 15.74 23.09
N GLU A 217 0.52 15.03 24.04
CA GLU A 217 1.17 13.91 24.75
C GLU A 217 1.54 12.74 23.82
N ASP A 218 0.72 12.49 22.80
CA ASP A 218 0.92 11.37 21.89
C ASP A 218 1.81 11.76 20.71
N TYR A 219 1.72 13.01 20.23
CA TYR A 219 2.55 13.53 19.15
C TYR A 219 4.01 13.74 19.56
N GLN A 220 4.31 14.00 20.84
CA GLN A 220 5.68 14.18 21.34
C GLN A 220 6.56 12.91 21.28
N ASP A 221 5.99 11.76 20.96
CA ASP A 221 6.77 10.55 20.70
C ASP A 221 7.76 10.79 19.54
N GLN A 222 9.06 10.59 19.80
CA GLN A 222 10.13 10.87 18.83
C GLN A 222 10.03 10.05 17.53
N ARG A 223 9.25 8.97 17.55
CA ARG A 223 8.98 8.12 16.38
C ARG A 223 7.95 8.73 15.45
N VAL A 224 7.12 9.66 15.93
CA VAL A 224 6.04 10.28 15.15
C VAL A 224 6.60 11.39 14.25
N ARG A 225 6.28 11.30 12.95
CA ARG A 225 6.67 12.24 11.91
C ARG A 225 5.40 12.73 11.20
N LEU A 226 5.20 14.04 11.18
CA LEU A 226 4.13 14.68 10.42
C LEU A 226 4.70 15.12 9.08
N ILE A 227 4.09 14.66 7.99
CA ILE A 227 4.57 14.89 6.63
C ILE A 227 3.47 15.59 5.84
N SER A 228 3.75 16.82 5.43
CA SER A 228 2.90 17.59 4.52
C SER A 228 3.28 17.29 3.07
N GLN A 229 2.31 16.87 2.27
CA GLN A 229 2.51 16.63 0.84
C GLN A 229 1.43 17.35 0.02
N PRO A 230 1.79 17.92 -1.15
CA PRO A 230 0.82 18.47 -2.07
C PRO A 230 0.09 17.34 -2.79
N SER A 231 -1.15 17.61 -3.19
CA SER A 231 -1.94 16.68 -4.00
C SER A 231 -2.60 17.29 -5.21
N LYS A 232 -2.36 18.58 -5.49
CA LYS A 232 -2.77 19.17 -6.75
C LYS A 232 -1.84 18.74 -7.88
N TRP A 233 -2.43 18.16 -8.92
CA TRP A 233 -1.76 17.80 -10.17
C TRP A 233 -2.52 18.43 -11.33
N GLY A 234 -1.86 19.31 -12.10
CA GLY A 234 -2.54 20.03 -13.19
C GLY A 234 -3.66 20.96 -12.72
N GLY A 235 -3.65 21.39 -11.45
CA GLY A 235 -4.67 22.24 -10.85
C GLY A 235 -5.80 21.49 -10.14
N GLU A 236 -5.92 20.18 -10.33
CA GLU A 236 -6.96 19.35 -9.71
C GLU A 236 -6.40 18.51 -8.57
N LEU A 237 -7.24 18.23 -7.57
CA LEU A 237 -6.89 17.35 -6.46
C LEU A 237 -6.81 15.88 -6.95
N ASP A 238 -5.64 15.28 -6.82
CA ASP A 238 -5.38 13.88 -7.15
C ASP A 238 -4.50 13.23 -6.07
N THR A 239 -5.14 12.83 -4.99
CA THR A 239 -4.48 12.19 -3.86
C THR A 239 -4.08 10.75 -4.15
N LEU A 240 -4.75 10.07 -5.11
CA LEU A 240 -4.34 8.74 -5.54
C LEU A 240 -2.99 8.81 -6.26
N ARG A 241 -2.80 9.80 -7.13
CA ARG A 241 -1.51 10.06 -7.76
C ARG A 241 -0.42 10.43 -6.78
N SER A 242 -0.76 11.25 -5.79
CA SER A 242 0.18 11.61 -4.73
C SER A 242 0.62 10.36 -3.95
N TYR A 243 -0.31 9.45 -3.68
CA TYR A 243 -0.02 8.17 -3.03
C TYR A 243 0.84 7.24 -3.91
N TYR A 244 0.55 7.18 -5.21
CA TYR A 244 1.34 6.42 -6.18
C TYR A 244 2.78 6.93 -6.30
N GLU A 245 2.97 8.24 -6.40
CA GLU A 245 4.30 8.84 -6.47
C GLU A 245 5.09 8.68 -5.16
N ASP A 246 4.41 8.71 -4.02
CA ASP A 246 5.01 8.35 -2.74
C ASP A 246 5.44 6.87 -2.70
N TRP A 247 4.60 5.94 -3.16
CA TRP A 247 4.98 4.53 -3.31
C TRP A 247 6.21 4.36 -4.21
N ARG A 248 6.26 5.04 -5.36
CA ARG A 248 7.41 5.01 -6.28
C ARG A 248 8.68 5.54 -5.62
N ARG A 249 8.57 6.61 -4.84
CA ARG A 249 9.70 7.18 -4.09
C ARG A 249 10.19 6.18 -3.05
N GLU A 250 9.30 5.58 -2.27
CA GLU A 250 9.66 4.60 -1.25
C GLU A 250 10.38 3.39 -1.84
N ILE A 251 9.86 2.77 -2.90
CA ILE A 251 10.54 1.62 -3.52
C ILE A 251 11.90 2.00 -4.12
N THR A 252 12.07 3.24 -4.56
CA THR A 252 13.35 3.75 -5.09
C THR A 252 14.36 3.97 -3.98
N LEU A 253 13.93 4.45 -2.81
CA LEU A 253 14.80 4.71 -1.66
C LEU A 253 15.19 3.44 -0.90
N GLN A 254 14.33 2.43 -0.88
CA GLN A 254 14.56 1.20 -0.11
C GLN A 254 15.35 0.14 -0.86
N PHE A 255 15.40 0.20 -2.20
CA PHE A 255 15.94 -0.88 -3.05
C PHE A 255 17.01 -0.46 -4.05
N ASN A 256 17.51 0.79 -3.97
CA ASN A 256 18.74 1.24 -4.63
C ASN A 256 19.85 1.45 -3.60
#